data_AF-A0A3D4HLX0-F1
#
_entry.id   AF-A0A3D4HLX0-F1
#
_cell.length_a   1.000
_cell.length_b   1.000
_cell.length_c   1.000
_cell.angle_alpha   90.00
_cell.angle_beta   90.00
_cell.angle_gamma   90.00
#
_symmetry.space_group_name_H-M   'P 1'
#
loop_
_entity.id
_entity.type
_entity.pdbx_description
1 polymer ?
#
loop_
_entity_poly.entity_id
_entity_poly.type
_entity_poly.pdbx_seq_one_letter_code
_entity_poly.pdbx_strand_id
1 'polypeptide(L)'
;MGILPYWDQNMDLEITPWTPYTKDYYPVSVNLLHSDQLGEIASLALGMDSELLFVESAETGRVGPLFRENLLMPGHRPHHEGGFSLIFGYSAMMEALLGMFTQAFPGVRAGLAVCGVWDRFMLVDECKVIVLVGDSLLLNESKCMGALQEVMSAATSDNGSCSFFAEKFGYRRFSIPFETDDVTSLAISRILFDFEMDATRALLGPPPEALLPEVFREHKR
;
A
#
# COMPACT_ATOMS: atom_id res chain seq x y z
N MET A 1 -15.13 -13.06 0.05
CA MET A 1 -13.92 -12.87 0.86
C MET A 1 -12.77 -12.63 -0.10
N GLY A 2 -12.00 -11.56 0.13
CA GLY A 2 -10.78 -11.27 -0.65
C GLY A 2 -9.75 -12.40 -0.52
N ILE A 3 -8.79 -12.42 -1.44
CA ILE A 3 -7.66 -13.35 -1.43
C ILE A 3 -6.71 -12.99 -0.28
N LEU A 4 -6.54 -11.68 -0.05
CA LEU A 4 -5.71 -11.16 1.03
C LEU A 4 -6.54 -10.90 2.30
N PRO A 5 -5.95 -11.10 3.49
CA PRO A 5 -6.61 -10.77 4.76
C PRO A 5 -6.78 -9.26 4.90
N TYR A 6 -7.80 -8.85 5.65
CA TYR A 6 -7.92 -7.46 6.12
C TYR A 6 -6.98 -7.23 7.31
N TRP A 7 -6.28 -6.10 7.34
CA TRP A 7 -5.49 -5.69 8.49
C TRP A 7 -6.37 -5.12 9.60
N ASP A 8 -5.98 -5.33 10.86
CA ASP A 8 -6.66 -4.83 12.08
C ASP A 8 -6.59 -3.30 12.26
N GLN A 9 -5.87 -2.62 11.37
CA GLN A 9 -5.62 -1.18 11.44
C GLN A 9 -5.89 -0.51 10.09
N ASN A 10 -6.54 0.65 10.16
CA ASN A 10 -6.61 1.56 9.04
C ASN A 10 -5.25 2.26 8.91
N MET A 11 -4.88 2.54 7.66
CA MET A 11 -3.71 3.34 7.32
C MET A 11 -4.14 4.80 7.19
N ASP A 12 -3.30 5.72 7.66
CA ASP A 12 -3.47 7.15 7.42
C ASP A 12 -2.20 7.69 6.77
N LEU A 13 -2.33 8.33 5.61
CA LEU A 13 -1.24 8.99 4.90
C LEU A 13 -1.47 10.50 4.91
N GLU A 14 -0.55 11.24 5.53
CA GLU A 14 -0.57 12.70 5.51
C GLU A 14 0.17 13.22 4.28
N ILE A 15 -0.51 14.02 3.45
CA ILE A 15 0.04 14.62 2.23
C ILE A 15 0.20 16.14 2.40
N THR A 16 1.14 16.74 1.68
CA THR A 16 1.31 18.19 1.63
C THR A 16 0.32 18.85 0.64
N PRO A 17 -0.29 20.01 0.98
CA PRO A 17 -1.44 20.59 0.27
C PRO A 17 -1.19 21.26 -1.08
N TRP A 18 0.02 21.23 -1.61
CA TRP A 18 0.37 22.01 -2.81
C TRP A 18 -0.30 21.55 -4.12
N THR A 19 -0.82 20.33 -4.21
CA THR A 19 -1.50 19.83 -5.42
C THR A 19 -2.74 19.00 -5.10
N PRO A 20 -3.84 19.12 -5.87
CA PRO A 20 -5.02 18.28 -5.68
C PRO A 20 -4.67 16.80 -5.83
N TYR A 21 -5.07 15.99 -4.86
CA TYR A 21 -4.87 14.53 -4.85
C TYR A 21 -5.38 13.84 -6.14
N THR A 22 -6.42 14.39 -6.77
CA THR A 22 -6.99 13.87 -8.03
C THR A 22 -6.14 14.14 -9.27
N LYS A 23 -5.05 14.90 -9.16
CA LYS A 23 -4.15 15.25 -10.26
C LYS A 23 -2.70 14.99 -9.86
N ASP A 24 -2.30 13.73 -9.88
CA ASP A 24 -0.88 13.42 -9.84
C ASP A 24 -0.28 13.48 -11.25
N TYR A 25 0.46 14.55 -11.47
CA TYR A 25 1.46 14.58 -12.52
C TYR A 25 2.61 13.69 -12.05
N TYR A 26 2.99 12.71 -12.87
CA TYR A 26 4.19 11.88 -12.72
C TYR A 26 4.14 10.66 -11.77
N PRO A 27 3.11 9.77 -11.84
CA PRO A 27 3.00 8.60 -10.96
C PRO A 27 4.16 7.57 -11.11
N VAL A 28 4.88 7.60 -12.23
CA VAL A 28 6.05 6.75 -12.52
C VAL A 28 7.35 7.54 -12.37
N SER A 29 7.43 8.74 -12.96
CA SER A 29 8.69 9.49 -13.01
C SER A 29 9.21 9.88 -11.63
N VAL A 30 8.32 10.10 -10.65
CA VAL A 30 8.69 10.32 -9.24
C VAL A 30 9.50 9.15 -8.69
N ASN A 31 9.04 7.92 -8.95
CA ASN A 31 9.69 6.71 -8.46
C ASN A 31 11.02 6.46 -9.19
N LEU A 32 11.07 6.78 -10.49
CA LEU A 32 12.27 6.68 -11.32
C LEU A 32 13.42 7.58 -10.84
N LEU A 33 13.12 8.73 -10.23
CA LEU A 33 14.14 9.63 -9.65
C LEU A 33 14.91 8.98 -8.49
N HIS A 34 14.31 8.00 -7.82
CA HIS A 34 14.91 7.31 -6.68
C HIS A 34 15.58 6.00 -7.08
N SER A 35 14.98 5.23 -7.98
CA SER A 35 15.54 3.98 -8.51
C SER A 35 14.83 3.56 -9.79
N ASP A 36 15.58 3.06 -10.78
CA ASP A 36 15.03 2.48 -12.00
C ASP A 36 14.02 1.37 -11.69
N GLN A 37 14.34 0.51 -10.72
CA GLN A 37 13.47 -0.58 -10.27
C GLN A 37 12.13 -0.06 -9.72
N LEU A 38 12.13 1.04 -8.97
CA LEU A 38 10.90 1.62 -8.44
C LEU A 38 10.04 2.24 -9.54
N GLY A 39 10.66 2.87 -10.53
CA GLY A 39 9.96 3.34 -11.72
C GLY A 39 9.33 2.19 -12.53
N GLU A 40 10.05 1.08 -12.68
CA GLU A 40 9.52 -0.12 -13.35
C GLU A 40 8.35 -0.74 -12.60
N ILE A 41 8.45 -0.88 -11.27
CA ILE A 41 7.34 -1.37 -10.43
C ILE A 41 6.13 -0.44 -10.50
N ALA A 42 6.32 0.88 -10.45
CA ALA A 42 5.24 1.85 -10.58
C ALA A 42 4.54 1.75 -11.95
N SER A 43 5.33 1.58 -13.01
CA SER A 43 4.81 1.38 -14.37
C SER A 43 4.02 0.09 -14.50
N LEU A 44 4.55 -1.02 -13.97
CA LEU A 44 3.89 -2.32 -13.97
C LEU A 44 2.60 -2.29 -13.16
N ALA A 45 2.58 -1.59 -12.01
CA ALA A 45 1.37 -1.44 -11.20
C ALA A 45 0.24 -0.74 -11.99
N LEU A 46 0.55 0.31 -12.75
CA LEU A 46 -0.43 0.97 -13.62
C LEU A 46 -0.99 0.03 -14.70
N GLY A 47 -0.12 -0.83 -15.26
CA GLY A 47 -0.50 -1.88 -16.20
C GLY A 47 -1.38 -2.98 -15.60
N MET A 48 -1.40 -3.12 -14.28
CA MET A 48 -2.25 -4.05 -13.51
C MET A 48 -3.52 -3.39 -12.93
N ASP A 49 -3.92 -2.25 -13.47
CA ASP A 49 -5.03 -1.47 -12.95
C ASP A 49 -4.89 -1.01 -11.49
N SER A 50 -3.65 -0.93 -11.00
CA SER A 50 -3.26 -0.48 -9.67
C SER A 50 -2.38 0.78 -9.76
N GLU A 51 -1.87 1.26 -8.62
CA GLU A 51 -0.95 2.41 -8.54
C GLU A 51 0.00 2.20 -7.37
N LEU A 52 1.30 2.48 -7.54
CA LEU A 52 2.25 2.49 -6.41
C LEU A 52 2.13 3.83 -5.69
N LEU A 53 1.60 3.82 -4.47
CA LEU A 53 1.24 5.02 -3.71
C LEU A 53 2.35 5.47 -2.77
N PHE A 54 2.99 4.51 -2.11
CA PHE A 54 4.00 4.75 -1.09
C PHE A 54 4.99 3.60 -1.03
N VAL A 55 6.23 3.94 -0.75
CA VAL A 55 7.33 3.04 -0.47
C VAL A 55 8.04 3.55 0.77
N GLU A 56 8.28 2.65 1.71
CA GLU A 56 9.20 2.84 2.81
C GLU A 56 10.21 1.70 2.76
N SER A 57 11.49 2.04 2.65
CA SER A 57 12.59 1.08 2.57
C SER A 57 13.79 1.63 3.34
N ALA A 58 14.58 0.73 3.93
CA ALA A 58 15.83 1.13 4.58
C ALA A 58 16.86 1.66 3.57
N GLU A 59 16.80 1.21 2.32
CA GLU A 59 17.73 1.59 1.24
C GLU A 59 17.34 2.92 0.58
N THR A 60 16.05 3.09 0.25
CA THR A 60 15.55 4.24 -0.53
C THR A 60 14.84 5.30 0.31
N GLY A 61 14.55 5.00 1.58
CA GLY A 61 13.79 5.86 2.48
C GLY A 61 12.29 5.87 2.14
N ARG A 62 11.63 6.99 2.46
CA ARG A 62 10.21 7.20 2.15
C ARG A 62 10.05 7.88 0.81
N VAL A 63 9.45 7.20 -0.15
CA VAL A 63 9.22 7.70 -1.51
C VAL A 63 7.82 7.33 -2.01
N GLY A 64 7.40 7.93 -3.11
CA GLY A 64 6.10 7.67 -3.73
C GLY A 64 5.38 8.95 -4.17
N PRO A 65 4.42 8.83 -5.10
CA PRO A 65 3.72 9.98 -5.67
C PRO A 65 2.93 10.80 -4.64
N LEU A 66 2.50 10.18 -3.53
CA LEU A 66 1.79 10.87 -2.45
C LEU A 66 2.67 11.82 -1.63
N PHE A 67 3.98 11.58 -1.56
CA PHE A 67 4.90 12.33 -0.69
C PHE A 67 5.85 13.18 -1.50
N ARG A 68 5.29 14.16 -2.24
CA ARG A 68 6.09 15.02 -3.14
C ARG A 68 7.18 15.83 -2.43
N GLU A 69 7.02 16.10 -1.15
CA GLU A 69 8.06 16.75 -0.32
C GLU A 69 9.36 15.94 -0.28
N ASN A 70 9.27 14.62 -0.44
CA ASN A 70 10.41 13.71 -0.45
C ASN A 70 11.08 13.58 -1.83
N LEU A 71 10.60 14.31 -2.86
CA LEU A 71 11.17 14.28 -4.23
C LEU A 71 12.59 14.85 -4.30
N LEU A 72 12.87 15.90 -3.53
CA LEU A 72 14.15 16.61 -3.57
C LEU A 72 15.13 16.08 -2.53
N MET A 73 14.60 15.61 -1.41
CA MET A 73 15.33 15.01 -0.29
C MET A 73 14.45 13.87 0.21
N PRO A 74 14.76 12.60 -0.10
CA PRO A 74 14.08 11.47 0.53
C PRO A 74 14.12 11.67 2.04
N GLY A 75 12.97 11.58 2.69
CA GLY A 75 12.86 11.92 4.10
C GLY A 75 13.89 11.17 4.93
N HIS A 76 14.89 11.88 5.47
CA HIS A 76 15.90 11.35 6.39
C HIS A 76 15.33 11.23 7.81
N ARG A 77 14.13 10.66 7.96
CA ARG A 77 13.69 10.27 9.31
C ARG A 77 14.42 8.97 9.66
N PRO A 78 15.13 8.92 10.80
CA PRO A 78 15.80 7.69 11.21
C PRO A 78 14.74 6.61 11.40
N HIS A 79 14.87 5.55 10.62
CA HIS A 79 14.12 4.33 10.81
C HIS A 79 14.49 3.77 12.19
N HIS A 80 13.51 3.65 13.07
CA HIS A 80 13.64 2.76 14.20
C HIS A 80 12.91 1.48 13.83
N GLU A 81 13.72 0.44 13.66
CA GLU A 81 13.34 -0.95 13.41
C GLU A 81 13.08 -1.27 11.93
N GLY A 82 14.05 -1.97 11.34
CA GLY A 82 14.08 -2.31 9.92
C GLY A 82 12.76 -2.87 9.42
N GLY A 83 12.50 -2.70 8.14
CA GLY A 83 11.34 -3.24 7.44
C GLY A 83 11.12 -2.46 6.15
N PHE A 84 10.57 -3.13 5.14
CA PHE A 84 10.10 -2.44 3.94
C PHE A 84 8.58 -2.52 3.85
N SER A 85 7.96 -1.47 3.35
CA SER A 85 6.53 -1.38 3.10
C SER A 85 6.27 -0.81 1.73
N LEU A 86 5.35 -1.42 0.99
CA LEU A 86 4.79 -0.89 -0.25
C LEU A 86 3.28 -0.78 -0.09
N ILE A 87 2.74 0.35 -0.49
CA ILE A 87 1.29 0.56 -0.54
C ILE A 87 0.90 0.70 -2.00
N PHE A 88 -0.01 -0.16 -2.43
CA PHE A 88 -0.60 -0.15 -3.75
C PHE A 88 -2.08 0.25 -3.67
N GLY A 89 -2.56 1.01 -4.66
CA GLY A 89 -3.99 1.16 -4.89
C GLY A 89 -4.63 -0.20 -5.19
N TYR A 90 -5.82 -0.44 -4.66
CA TYR A 90 -6.49 -1.73 -4.87
C TYR A 90 -6.82 -1.99 -6.34
N SER A 91 -6.48 -3.19 -6.81
CA SER A 91 -7.05 -3.79 -8.03
C SER A 91 -7.18 -5.30 -7.81
N ALA A 92 -8.18 -5.93 -8.42
CA ALA A 92 -8.38 -7.37 -8.28
C ALA A 92 -7.18 -8.17 -8.82
N MET A 93 -6.56 -7.67 -9.89
CA MET A 93 -5.36 -8.28 -10.48
C MET A 93 -4.15 -8.18 -9.54
N MET A 94 -3.94 -7.01 -8.91
CA MET A 94 -2.86 -6.79 -7.96
C MET A 94 -3.06 -7.61 -6.68
N GLU A 95 -4.28 -7.69 -6.17
CA GLU A 95 -4.61 -8.49 -4.99
C GLU A 95 -4.29 -9.98 -5.23
N ALA A 96 -4.72 -10.52 -6.37
CA ALA A 96 -4.45 -11.91 -6.73
C ALA A 96 -2.95 -12.19 -6.88
N LEU A 97 -2.21 -11.29 -7.52
CA LEU A 97 -0.76 -11.43 -7.69
C LEU A 97 -0.03 -11.41 -6.35
N LEU A 98 -0.32 -10.42 -5.50
CA LEU A 98 0.33 -10.30 -4.19
C LEU A 98 -0.07 -11.43 -3.23
N GLY A 99 -1.29 -11.96 -3.36
CA GLY A 99 -1.73 -13.17 -2.68
C GLY A 99 -0.86 -14.39 -3.04
N MET A 100 -0.53 -14.59 -4.31
CA MET A 100 0.39 -15.65 -4.73
C MET A 100 1.83 -15.36 -4.32
N PHE A 101 2.29 -14.12 -4.46
CA PHE A 101 3.66 -13.71 -4.14
C PHE A 101 4.02 -13.96 -2.68
N THR A 102 3.12 -13.60 -1.76
CA THR A 102 3.35 -13.78 -0.31
C THR A 102 3.34 -15.25 0.13
N GLN A 103 2.68 -16.14 -0.60
CA GLN A 103 2.78 -17.59 -0.39
C GLN A 103 4.14 -18.14 -0.85
N ALA A 104 4.74 -17.54 -1.89
CA ALA A 104 5.98 -17.99 -2.49
C ALA A 104 7.24 -17.36 -1.85
N PHE A 105 7.12 -16.18 -1.23
CA PHE A 105 8.25 -15.42 -0.68
C PHE A 105 8.16 -15.30 0.86
N PRO A 106 8.87 -16.16 1.61
CA PRO A 106 8.88 -16.12 3.07
C PRO A 106 9.38 -14.78 3.60
N GLY A 107 8.76 -14.29 4.69
CA GLY A 107 9.12 -13.02 5.30
C GLY A 107 8.38 -11.82 4.71
N VAL A 108 7.52 -12.01 3.71
CA VAL A 108 6.63 -10.98 3.17
C VAL A 108 5.19 -11.29 3.53
N ARG A 109 4.44 -10.27 3.94
CA ARG A 109 3.01 -10.34 4.23
C ARG A 109 2.28 -9.27 3.43
N ALA A 110 1.10 -9.60 2.91
CA ALA A 110 0.23 -8.63 2.27
C ALA A 110 -1.16 -8.67 2.92
N GLY A 111 -1.83 -7.54 2.90
CA GLY A 111 -3.20 -7.44 3.37
C GLY A 111 -3.89 -6.19 2.84
N LEU A 112 -5.20 -6.19 2.94
CA LEU A 112 -6.06 -5.08 2.56
C LEU A 112 -6.23 -4.14 3.76
N ALA A 113 -6.17 -2.84 3.51
CA ALA A 113 -6.45 -1.82 4.50
C ALA A 113 -7.30 -0.70 3.91
N VAL A 114 -8.04 -0.01 4.77
CA VAL A 114 -8.61 1.30 4.47
C VAL A 114 -7.53 2.33 4.67
N CYS A 115 -7.30 3.18 3.68
CA CYS A 115 -6.32 4.25 3.73
C CYS A 115 -7.02 5.61 3.69
N GLY A 116 -6.95 6.36 4.79
CA GLY A 116 -7.31 7.77 4.82
C GLY A 116 -6.16 8.62 4.27
N VAL A 117 -6.46 9.54 3.36
CA VAL A 117 -5.50 10.52 2.83
C VAL A 117 -5.84 11.88 3.40
N TRP A 118 -4.92 12.44 4.17
CA TRP A 118 -5.15 13.64 4.97
C TRP A 118 -4.28 14.81 4.50
N ASP A 119 -4.84 16.00 4.37
CA ASP A 119 -4.09 17.26 4.38
C ASP A 119 -4.23 17.89 5.76
N ARG A 120 -3.17 17.79 6.57
CA ARG A 120 -3.11 18.27 7.95
C ARG A 120 -4.26 17.68 8.79
N PHE A 121 -5.37 18.40 8.90
CA PHE A 121 -6.54 18.00 9.71
C PHE A 121 -7.77 17.65 8.86
N MET A 122 -7.64 17.70 7.53
CA MET A 122 -8.74 17.47 6.60
C MET A 122 -8.56 16.13 5.90
N LEU A 123 -9.54 15.24 6.03
CA LEU A 123 -9.62 14.04 5.21
C LEU A 123 -9.97 14.45 3.77
N VAL A 124 -9.06 14.20 2.84
CA VAL A 124 -9.18 14.59 1.42
C VAL A 124 -9.68 13.43 0.57
N ASP A 125 -9.29 12.20 0.91
CA ASP A 125 -9.74 10.97 0.24
C ASP A 125 -9.71 9.78 1.19
N GLU A 126 -10.48 8.74 0.89
CA GLU A 126 -10.43 7.45 1.57
C GLU A 126 -10.49 6.35 0.52
N CYS A 127 -9.51 5.44 0.54
CA CYS A 127 -9.39 4.42 -0.50
C CYS A 127 -8.99 3.04 0.03
N LYS A 128 -9.38 2.00 -0.71
CA LYS A 128 -8.92 0.63 -0.45
C LYS A 128 -7.50 0.48 -1.00
N VAL A 129 -6.59 0.00 -0.16
CA VAL A 129 -5.20 -0.24 -0.53
C VAL A 129 -4.77 -1.67 -0.23
N ILE A 130 -3.76 -2.13 -0.94
CA ILE A 130 -3.02 -3.35 -0.63
C ILE A 130 -1.69 -2.93 -0.01
N VAL A 131 -1.44 -3.39 1.21
CA VAL A 131 -0.20 -3.12 1.95
C VAL A 131 0.64 -4.38 1.91
N LEU A 132 1.85 -4.27 1.38
CA LEU A 132 2.87 -5.30 1.36
C LEU A 132 3.96 -4.93 2.38
N VAL A 133 4.25 -5.82 3.32
CA VAL A 133 5.23 -5.60 4.39
C VAL A 133 6.26 -6.72 4.39
N GLY A 134 7.54 -6.36 4.44
CA GLY A 134 8.64 -7.27 4.71
C GLY A 134 9.09 -7.24 6.16
N ASP A 135 9.34 -8.41 6.72
CA ASP A 135 9.99 -8.58 8.02
C ASP A 135 11.51 -8.40 7.90
N SER A 136 12.09 -7.51 8.68
CA SER A 136 13.43 -6.98 8.47
C SER A 136 14.58 -7.79 8.99
N LEU A 137 14.33 -8.73 9.90
CA LEU A 137 15.42 -9.42 10.56
C LEU A 137 16.15 -10.39 9.61
N LEU A 138 15.49 -10.80 8.52
CA LEU A 138 16.02 -11.82 7.60
C LEU A 138 15.77 -11.52 6.11
N LEU A 139 14.96 -10.51 5.79
CA LEU A 139 14.58 -10.25 4.40
C LEU A 139 15.56 -9.31 3.70
N ASN A 140 16.04 -9.74 2.55
CA ASN A 140 16.79 -8.90 1.64
C ASN A 140 15.81 -8.10 0.76
N GLU A 141 15.69 -6.80 1.03
CA GLU A 141 14.78 -5.89 0.32
C GLU A 141 15.03 -5.92 -1.20
N SER A 142 16.28 -5.73 -1.64
CA SER A 142 16.63 -5.73 -3.08
C SER A 142 16.22 -7.02 -3.81
N LYS A 143 16.38 -8.18 -3.16
CA LYS A 143 15.98 -9.48 -3.73
C LYS A 143 14.46 -9.62 -3.79
N CYS A 144 13.76 -9.15 -2.77
CA CYS A 144 12.30 -9.13 -2.74
C CYS A 144 11.74 -8.24 -3.84
N MET A 145 12.29 -7.03 -4.00
CA MET A 145 11.89 -6.07 -5.03
C MET A 145 12.15 -6.63 -6.44
N GLY A 146 13.29 -7.29 -6.64
CA GLY A 146 13.59 -7.96 -7.92
C GLY A 146 12.61 -9.08 -8.24
N ALA A 147 12.30 -9.94 -7.26
CA ALA A 147 11.32 -11.01 -7.44
C ALA A 147 9.90 -10.47 -7.68
N LEU A 148 9.50 -9.42 -6.97
CA LEU A 148 8.21 -8.77 -7.15
C LEU A 148 8.09 -8.19 -8.57
N GLN A 149 9.11 -7.47 -9.02
CA GLN A 149 9.18 -6.91 -10.37
C GLN A 149 9.08 -8.00 -11.45
N GLU A 150 9.80 -9.12 -11.29
CA GLU A 150 9.77 -10.24 -12.24
C GLU A 150 8.36 -10.85 -12.35
N VAL A 151 7.70 -11.07 -11.21
CA VAL A 151 6.34 -11.61 -11.17
C VAL A 151 5.32 -10.64 -11.76
N MET A 152 5.45 -9.34 -11.48
CA MET A 152 4.59 -8.30 -12.07
C MET A 152 4.80 -8.19 -13.58
N SER A 153 6.05 -8.24 -14.05
CA SER A 153 6.37 -8.21 -15.48
C SER A 153 5.80 -9.41 -16.23
N ALA A 154 5.81 -10.60 -15.61
CA ALA A 154 5.21 -11.80 -16.19
C ALA A 154 3.66 -11.75 -16.24
N ALA A 155 3.03 -11.01 -15.32
CA ALA A 155 1.58 -10.90 -15.23
C ALA A 155 0.98 -9.78 -16.09
N THR A 156 1.74 -8.69 -16.30
CA THR A 156 1.28 -7.52 -17.04
C THR A 156 1.47 -7.70 -18.54
N SER A 157 0.40 -7.48 -19.31
CA SER A 157 0.46 -7.39 -20.77
C SER A 157 0.62 -5.96 -21.30
N ASP A 158 0.57 -4.96 -20.41
CA ASP A 158 0.77 -3.57 -20.78
C ASP A 158 2.26 -3.26 -20.97
N ASN A 159 2.64 -2.91 -22.18
CA ASN A 159 4.01 -2.50 -22.53
C ASN A 159 4.27 -1.02 -22.19
N GLY A 160 3.69 -0.52 -21.08
CA GLY A 160 3.83 0.87 -20.62
C GLY A 160 2.87 1.89 -21.25
N SER A 161 1.80 1.45 -21.92
CA SER A 161 0.78 2.36 -22.47
C SER A 161 0.07 3.09 -21.33
N CYS A 162 -0.34 2.37 -20.28
CA CYS A 162 -1.00 2.95 -19.12
C CYS A 162 -0.10 3.99 -18.44
N SER A 163 1.19 3.67 -18.27
CA SER A 163 2.20 4.57 -17.73
C SER A 163 2.34 5.83 -18.56
N PHE A 164 2.44 5.72 -19.89
CA PHE A 164 2.51 6.88 -20.78
C PHE A 164 1.31 7.81 -20.63
N PHE A 165 0.08 7.26 -20.60
CA PHE A 165 -1.13 8.08 -20.45
C PHE A 165 -1.22 8.73 -19.08
N ALA A 166 -0.91 7.99 -18.01
CA ALA A 166 -0.92 8.52 -16.64
C ALA A 166 0.09 9.68 -16.49
N GLU A 167 1.30 9.52 -17.02
CA GLU A 167 2.36 10.54 -17.03
C GLU A 167 1.98 11.79 -17.83
N LYS A 168 1.38 11.60 -19.01
CA LYS A 168 1.08 12.71 -19.93
C LYS A 168 -0.14 13.52 -19.53
N PHE A 169 -1.14 12.88 -18.95
CA PHE A 169 -2.45 13.50 -18.71
C PHE A 169 -2.77 13.68 -17.23
N GLY A 170 -1.94 13.14 -16.32
CA GLY A 170 -2.06 13.34 -14.88
C GLY A 170 -3.32 12.68 -14.27
N TYR A 171 -3.82 11.62 -14.91
CA TYR A 171 -4.95 10.86 -14.41
C TYR A 171 -4.45 9.79 -13.46
N ARG A 172 -4.77 9.96 -12.17
CA ARG A 172 -4.78 8.82 -11.26
C ARG A 172 -5.97 7.95 -11.59
N ARG A 173 -5.79 6.64 -11.52
CA ARG A 173 -6.95 5.74 -11.53
C ARG A 173 -7.71 6.06 -10.24
N PHE A 174 -8.99 6.43 -10.37
CA PHE A 174 -9.82 6.85 -9.24
C PHE A 174 -9.60 5.89 -8.06
N SER A 175 -9.41 6.44 -6.87
CA SER A 175 -9.51 5.66 -5.64
C SER A 175 -10.81 4.87 -5.75
N ILE A 176 -10.72 3.54 -5.80
CA ILE A 176 -11.91 2.72 -5.71
C ILE A 176 -12.41 2.97 -4.29
N PRO A 177 -13.53 3.71 -4.11
CA PRO A 177 -14.12 3.82 -2.80
C PRO A 177 -14.50 2.40 -2.40
N PHE A 178 -14.64 2.15 -1.12
CA PHE A 178 -14.98 0.83 -0.59
C PHE A 178 -16.45 0.45 -0.94
N GLU A 179 -16.81 0.46 -2.22
CA GLU A 179 -18.17 0.35 -2.77
C GLU A 179 -18.61 -1.11 -2.98
N THR A 180 -17.76 -2.09 -2.67
CA THR A 180 -18.09 -3.51 -2.87
C THR A 180 -17.96 -4.39 -1.64
N ASP A 181 -17.45 -3.88 -0.53
CA ASP A 181 -17.55 -4.51 0.78
C ASP A 181 -18.26 -3.52 1.71
N ASP A 182 -19.14 -3.96 2.60
CA ASP A 182 -19.87 -3.04 3.48
C ASP A 182 -18.90 -2.53 4.58
N VAL A 183 -18.45 -1.27 4.47
CA VAL A 183 -17.64 -0.59 5.51
C VAL A 183 -18.32 -0.70 6.87
N THR A 184 -19.66 -0.65 6.88
CA THR A 184 -20.45 -0.81 8.08
C THR A 184 -20.26 -2.20 8.66
N SER A 185 -20.17 -3.27 7.88
CA SER A 185 -19.94 -4.64 8.37
C SER A 185 -18.52 -4.84 8.94
N LEU A 186 -17.49 -4.20 8.38
CA LEU A 186 -16.13 -4.23 8.93
C LEU A 186 -16.01 -3.36 10.19
N ALA A 187 -16.53 -2.14 10.15
CA ALA A 187 -16.61 -1.26 11.31
C ALA A 187 -17.49 -1.85 12.43
N ILE A 188 -18.61 -2.51 12.09
CA ILE A 188 -19.45 -3.25 13.04
C ILE A 188 -18.69 -4.45 13.58
N SER A 189 -17.96 -5.22 12.77
CA SER A 189 -17.15 -6.34 13.28
C SER A 189 -16.09 -5.86 14.27
N ARG A 190 -15.41 -4.74 13.95
CA ARG A 190 -14.45 -4.10 14.85
C ARG A 190 -15.09 -3.53 16.10
N ILE A 191 -16.21 -2.80 15.98
CA ILE A 191 -16.96 -2.26 17.13
C ILE A 191 -17.48 -3.41 18.00
N LEU A 192 -18.03 -4.47 17.42
CA LEU A 192 -18.48 -5.66 18.15
C LEU A 192 -17.31 -6.33 18.88
N PHE A 193 -16.16 -6.48 18.21
CA PHE A 193 -14.95 -7.05 18.81
C PHE A 193 -14.35 -6.16 19.92
N ASP A 194 -14.39 -4.83 19.76
CA ASP A 194 -13.94 -3.86 20.75
C ASP A 194 -14.89 -3.77 21.97
N PHE A 195 -16.18 -4.09 21.77
CA PHE A 195 -17.18 -4.22 22.85
C PHE A 195 -17.20 -5.62 23.50
N GLU A 196 -16.49 -6.62 22.95
CA GLU A 196 -16.50 -7.99 23.45
C GLU A 196 -15.72 -8.13 24.77
N MET A 197 -16.39 -8.70 25.78
CA MET A 197 -15.73 -9.19 26.99
C MET A 197 -14.96 -10.48 26.69
N ASP A 198 -13.88 -10.75 27.43
CA ASP A 198 -13.04 -11.94 27.24
C ASP A 198 -13.82 -13.28 27.26
N ALA A 199 -14.98 -13.31 27.93
CA ALA A 199 -15.85 -14.47 27.99
C ALA A 199 -16.56 -14.83 26.66
N THR A 200 -16.77 -13.84 25.78
CA THR A 200 -17.51 -14.02 24.50
C THR A 200 -16.60 -14.38 23.32
N ARG A 201 -15.29 -14.11 23.43
CA ARG A 201 -14.29 -14.43 22.38
C ARG A 201 -14.17 -15.92 22.06
N ALA A 202 -14.42 -16.79 23.03
CA ALA A 202 -14.36 -18.25 22.84
C ALA A 202 -15.51 -18.81 21.98
N LEU A 203 -16.63 -18.08 21.86
CA LEU A 203 -17.83 -18.50 21.13
C LEU A 203 -17.87 -18.01 19.68
N LEU A 204 -17.26 -16.85 19.40
CA LEU A 204 -17.30 -16.20 18.10
C LEU A 204 -16.09 -16.54 17.21
N GLY A 205 -15.01 -17.04 17.80
CA GLY A 205 -13.79 -17.42 17.09
C GLY A 205 -12.80 -16.25 16.96
N PRO A 206 -11.63 -16.48 16.33
CA PRO A 206 -10.63 -15.44 16.15
C PRO A 206 -11.14 -14.31 15.24
N PRO A 207 -10.64 -13.07 15.40
CA PRO A 207 -11.04 -11.95 14.55
C PRO A 207 -10.75 -12.26 13.07
N PRO A 208 -11.58 -11.77 12.14
CA PRO A 208 -11.36 -11.95 10.69
C PRO A 208 -10.14 -11.15 10.17
N GLU A 209 -9.64 -10.22 10.98
CA GLU A 209 -8.53 -9.33 10.68
C GLU A 209 -7.21 -9.92 11.19
N ALA A 210 -6.16 -9.74 10.41
CA ALA A 210 -4.80 -10.08 10.80
C ALA A 210 -4.14 -8.91 11.52
N LEU A 211 -3.27 -9.19 12.50
CA LEU A 211 -2.50 -8.16 13.17
C LEU A 211 -1.48 -7.55 12.21
N LEU A 212 -1.53 -6.24 11.99
CA LEU A 212 -0.49 -5.49 11.29
C LEU A 212 0.84 -5.63 12.06
N PRO A 213 1.98 -5.91 11.38
CA PRO A 213 3.27 -6.03 12.04
C PRO A 213 3.63 -4.80 12.89
N GLU A 214 4.25 -5.02 14.06
CA GLU A 214 4.49 -3.98 15.08
C GLU A 214 5.33 -2.79 14.58
N VAL A 215 6.15 -2.99 13.56
CA VAL A 215 6.97 -1.95 12.89
C VAL A 215 6.13 -0.74 12.44
N PHE A 216 4.83 -0.90 12.23
CA PHE A 216 3.92 0.16 11.77
C PHE A 216 2.94 0.66 12.83
N ARG A 217 2.91 0.05 14.04
CA ARG A 217 1.94 0.40 15.09
C ARG A 217 2.19 1.77 15.73
N GLU A 218 3.38 2.35 15.59
CA GLU A 218 3.74 3.65 16.15
C GLU A 218 3.54 4.81 15.15
N HIS A 219 2.30 5.09 14.74
CA HIS A 219 1.99 6.33 14.00
C HIS A 219 0.89 7.19 14.65
N LYS A 220 0.45 6.87 15.88
CA LYS A 220 -0.43 7.74 16.67
C LYS A 220 0.28 8.33 17.88
N ARG A 221 0.74 9.57 17.74
CA ARG A 221 0.85 10.53 18.86
C ARG A 221 0.09 11.78 18.51
#